data_AF-A0A427G7X7-F1
#
_entry.id   AF-A0A427G7X7-F1
#
_cell.length_a   1.000
_cell.length_b   1.000
_cell.length_c   1.000
_cell.angle_alpha   90.00
_cell.angle_beta   90.00
_cell.angle_gamma   90.00
#
_symmetry.space_group_name_H-M   'P 1'
#
loop_
_entity.id
_entity.type
_entity.pdbx_description
1 polymer ?
#
loop_
_entity_poly.entity_id
_entity_poly.type
_entity_poly.pdbx_seq_one_letter_code
_entity_poly.pdbx_strand_id
1 'polypeptide(L)'
;MRLATEVHTMSKHTPGPWHVQDDHGKRWIETSGNDDTIAEIHRRASKGGVYSCKEASANAQLIAAAPELLADLEEAAKTLRRYEILHWAKETNESDAKAKVNGDLAARFERTIDKARGKP
;
A
#
# COMPACT_ATOMS: atom_id res chain seq x y z
N MET A 1 33.72 3.16 13.19
CA MET A 1 32.96 3.53 11.98
C MET A 1 32.08 2.34 11.63
N ARG A 2 30.77 2.39 11.94
CA ARG A 2 29.84 1.28 11.68
C ARG A 2 29.22 1.50 10.30
N LEU A 3 29.41 0.56 9.38
CA LEU A 3 28.69 0.51 8.11
C LEU A 3 27.26 0.05 8.42
N ALA A 4 26.28 0.92 8.19
CA ALA A 4 24.88 0.53 8.17
C ALA A 4 24.67 -0.33 6.91
N THR A 5 24.34 -1.60 7.11
CA THR A 5 23.93 -2.49 6.02
C THR A 5 22.56 -2.02 5.55
N GLU A 6 22.52 -1.22 4.48
CA GLU A 6 21.29 -0.99 3.74
C GLU A 6 20.82 -2.32 3.17
N VAL A 7 19.83 -2.93 3.82
CA VAL A 7 19.06 -4.01 3.21
C VAL A 7 18.19 -3.36 2.14
N HIS A 8 18.76 -3.18 0.94
CA HIS A 8 18.00 -2.87 -0.26
C HIS A 8 17.14 -4.10 -0.60
N THR A 9 15.99 -4.24 0.07
CA THR A 9 14.90 -5.04 -0.50
C THR A 9 14.47 -4.33 -1.76
N MET A 10 14.95 -4.79 -2.92
CA MET A 10 14.60 -4.20 -4.21
C MET A 10 13.08 -4.26 -4.40
N SER A 11 12.42 -3.15 -4.09
CA SER A 11 11.03 -2.93 -4.45
C SER A 11 10.92 -3.00 -5.97
N LYS A 12 10.04 -3.87 -6.49
CA LYS A 12 9.73 -3.91 -7.92
C LYS A 12 8.87 -2.72 -8.38
N HIS A 13 8.35 -1.91 -7.44
CA HIS A 13 7.53 -0.74 -7.73
C HIS A 13 8.29 0.56 -7.44
N THR A 14 7.92 1.62 -8.16
CA THR A 14 8.45 2.97 -7.91
C THR A 14 8.15 3.40 -6.47
N PRO A 15 9.13 3.87 -5.68
CA PRO A 15 8.87 4.41 -4.36
C PRO A 15 7.95 5.63 -4.42
N GLY A 16 7.16 5.84 -3.36
CA GLY A 16 6.41 7.08 -3.15
C GLY A 16 7.29 8.22 -2.62
N PRO A 17 6.72 9.40 -2.37
CA PRO A 17 5.30 9.73 -2.56
C PRO A 17 4.92 9.91 -4.03
N TRP A 18 3.66 9.66 -4.34
CA TRP A 18 3.07 9.93 -5.66
C TRP A 18 2.03 11.04 -5.56
N HIS A 19 1.92 11.86 -6.60
CA HIS A 19 0.94 12.95 -6.65
C HIS A 19 0.03 12.83 -7.87
N VAL A 20 -1.21 13.31 -7.73
CA VAL A 20 -2.17 13.40 -8.84
C VAL A 20 -1.99 14.74 -9.53
N GLN A 21 -1.71 14.73 -10.83
CA GLN A 21 -1.84 15.90 -11.69
C GLN A 21 -3.14 15.85 -12.47
N ASP A 22 -3.74 17.02 -12.70
CA ASP A 22 -4.90 17.21 -13.57
C ASP A 22 -4.60 18.37 -14.53
N ASP A 23 -4.55 18.07 -15.83
CA ASP A 23 -4.43 19.09 -16.88
C ASP A 23 -5.51 18.88 -17.93
N HIS A 24 -6.38 19.89 -18.11
CA HIS A 24 -7.50 19.86 -19.05
C HIS A 24 -8.35 18.56 -18.94
N GLY A 25 -8.46 18.01 -17.73
CA GLY A 25 -9.18 16.78 -17.40
C GLY A 25 -8.44 15.48 -17.76
N LYS A 26 -7.25 15.52 -18.34
CA LYS A 26 -6.34 14.37 -18.31
C LYS A 26 -5.73 14.28 -16.92
N ARG A 27 -5.55 13.06 -16.41
CA ARG A 27 -4.99 12.85 -15.08
C ARG A 27 -3.85 11.88 -15.13
N TRP A 28 -2.78 12.24 -14.43
CA TRP A 28 -1.60 11.40 -14.25
C TRP A 28 -1.29 11.25 -12.78
N ILE A 29 -0.58 10.17 -12.48
CA ILE A 29 0.04 9.92 -11.20
C ILE A 29 1.53 9.95 -11.45
N GLU A 30 2.25 10.75 -10.69
CA GLU A 30 3.66 11.06 -10.94
C GLU A 30 4.47 10.97 -9.65
N THR A 31 5.78 10.75 -9.78
CA THR A 31 6.71 10.84 -8.65
C THR A 31 6.96 12.29 -8.25
N SER A 32 7.06 12.57 -6.95
CA SER A 32 7.48 13.90 -6.50
C SER A 32 8.92 14.22 -6.93
N GLY A 33 9.11 15.29 -7.70
CA GLY A 33 10.41 15.90 -7.98
C GLY A 33 11.02 15.64 -9.36
N ASN A 34 10.59 14.58 -10.06
CA ASN A 34 11.08 14.23 -11.40
C ASN A 34 9.98 14.12 -12.47
N ASP A 35 8.70 14.26 -12.07
CA ASP A 35 7.51 14.14 -12.94
C ASP A 35 7.46 12.83 -13.76
N ASP A 36 8.12 11.76 -13.29
CA ASP A 36 8.01 10.44 -13.91
C ASP A 36 6.57 9.95 -13.80
N THR A 37 5.93 9.71 -14.95
CA THR A 37 4.55 9.21 -14.99
C THR A 37 4.47 7.75 -14.54
N ILE A 38 3.79 7.50 -13.42
CA ILE A 38 3.46 6.18 -12.88
C ILE A 38 2.24 5.57 -13.58
N ALA A 39 1.20 6.39 -13.78
CA ALA A 39 -0.05 5.95 -14.40
C ALA A 39 -0.80 7.11 -15.06
N GLU A 40 -1.53 6.82 -16.14
CA GLU A 40 -2.51 7.73 -16.76
C GLU A 40 -3.93 7.19 -16.50
N ILE A 41 -4.83 8.07 -16.04
CA ILE A 41 -6.23 7.71 -15.78
C ILE A 41 -7.08 8.12 -16.97
N HIS A 42 -7.40 7.13 -17.81
CA HIS A 42 -8.30 7.33 -18.93
C HIS A 42 -9.76 7.39 -18.48
N ARG A 43 -10.52 8.30 -19.10
CA ARG A 43 -11.95 8.45 -18.91
C ARG A 43 -12.66 7.71 -20.05
N ARG A 44 -13.65 6.86 -19.73
CA ARG A 44 -14.56 6.38 -20.77
C ARG A 44 -15.47 7.54 -21.16
N ALA A 45 -15.48 7.91 -22.44
CA ALA A 45 -16.39 8.93 -22.96
C ALA A 45 -17.83 8.41 -22.92
N SER A 46 -18.50 8.48 -21.77
CA SER A 46 -19.95 8.34 -21.72
C SER A 46 -20.57 9.63 -22.24
N LYS A 47 -21.59 9.51 -23.10
CA LYS A 47 -22.37 10.63 -23.63
C LYS A 47 -22.86 11.53 -22.49
N GLY A 48 -22.17 12.64 -22.23
CA GLY A 48 -22.56 13.63 -21.23
C GLY A 48 -21.38 14.22 -20.46
N GLY A 49 -20.93 15.41 -20.87
CA GLY A 49 -20.12 16.34 -20.07
C GLY A 49 -18.66 15.96 -19.82
N VAL A 50 -17.73 16.79 -20.33
CA VAL A 50 -16.27 16.61 -20.27
C VAL A 50 -15.66 16.83 -18.87
N TYR A 51 -16.43 17.26 -17.85
CA TYR A 51 -15.85 17.99 -16.71
C TYR A 51 -16.08 17.45 -15.27
N SER A 52 -16.68 16.28 -15.03
CA SER A 52 -16.77 15.75 -13.63
C SER A 52 -16.90 14.24 -13.48
N CYS A 53 -15.93 13.45 -13.93
CA CYS A 53 -15.87 12.03 -13.56
C CYS A 53 -15.29 11.87 -12.14
N LYS A 54 -16.12 12.06 -11.12
CA LYS A 54 -15.75 11.88 -9.71
C LYS A 54 -15.05 10.53 -9.45
N GLU A 55 -15.46 9.49 -10.17
CA GLU A 55 -14.84 8.15 -10.12
C GLU A 55 -13.37 8.17 -10.54
N ALA A 56 -13.02 8.86 -11.63
CA ALA A 56 -11.63 8.92 -12.08
C ALA A 56 -10.75 9.69 -11.08
N SER A 57 -11.28 10.78 -10.48
CA SER A 57 -10.59 11.49 -9.41
C SER A 57 -10.41 10.62 -8.17
N ALA A 58 -11.43 9.88 -7.76
CA ALA A 58 -11.34 8.96 -6.63
C ALA A 58 -10.33 7.83 -6.88
N ASN A 59 -10.30 7.26 -8.09
CA ASN A 59 -9.33 6.24 -8.48
C ASN A 59 -7.90 6.81 -8.50
N ALA A 60 -7.71 8.02 -9.03
CA ALA A 60 -6.39 8.67 -9.04
C ALA A 60 -5.86 8.88 -7.61
N GLN A 61 -6.72 9.37 -6.70
CA GLN A 61 -6.37 9.53 -5.30
C GLN A 61 -6.04 8.19 -4.63
N LEU A 62 -6.83 7.14 -4.89
CA LEU A 62 -6.57 5.82 -4.33
C LEU A 62 -5.24 5.23 -4.79
N ILE A 63 -4.91 5.37 -6.07
CA ILE A 63 -3.64 4.85 -6.61
C ILE A 63 -2.48 5.70 -6.09
N ALA A 64 -2.60 7.03 -6.03
CA ALA A 64 -1.56 7.91 -5.50
C ALA A 64 -1.22 7.60 -4.03
N ALA A 65 -2.20 7.18 -3.23
CA ALA A 65 -2.02 6.77 -1.84
C ALA A 65 -1.49 5.33 -1.67
N ALA A 66 -1.24 4.58 -2.76
CA ALA A 66 -0.82 3.18 -2.67
C ALA A 66 0.52 2.98 -1.91
N PRO A 67 1.53 3.86 -2.01
CA PRO A 67 2.76 3.75 -1.20
C PRO A 67 2.48 3.82 0.30
N GLU A 68 1.67 4.78 0.76
CA GLU A 68 1.28 4.94 2.15
C GLU A 68 0.43 3.77 2.64
N LEU A 69 -0.55 3.33 1.83
CA LEU A 69 -1.36 2.15 2.14
C LEU A 69 -0.51 0.88 2.29
N LEU A 70 0.53 0.70 1.46
CA LEU A 70 1.45 -0.41 1.58
C LEU A 70 2.29 -0.32 2.86
N ALA A 71 2.80 0.87 3.19
CA ALA A 71 3.56 1.11 4.42
C ALA A 71 2.71 0.83 5.68
N ASP A 72 1.46 1.30 5.69
CA ASP A 72 0.53 1.06 6.81
C ASP A 72 0.19 -0.44 6.95
N LEU A 73 0.03 -1.17 5.85
CA LEU A 73 -0.19 -2.62 5.88
C LEU A 73 1.03 -3.36 6.44
N GLU A 74 2.25 -2.93 6.09
CA GLU A 74 3.48 -3.50 6.64
C GLU A 74 3.58 -3.29 8.15
N GLU A 75 3.24 -2.09 8.63
CA GLU A 75 3.23 -1.79 10.06
C GLU A 75 2.14 -2.56 10.81
N ALA A 76 0.95 -2.68 10.21
CA ALA A 76 -0.13 -3.49 10.77
C ALA A 76 0.26 -4.97 10.89
N ALA A 77 0.89 -5.54 9.85
CA ALA A 77 1.37 -6.92 9.88
C ALA A 77 2.42 -7.14 10.97
N LYS A 78 3.42 -6.26 11.08
CA LYS A 78 4.46 -6.31 12.13
C LYS A 78 3.85 -6.21 13.52
N THR A 79 2.90 -5.30 13.71
CA THR A 79 2.21 -5.09 15.00
C THR A 79 1.42 -6.33 15.40
N LEU A 80 0.71 -6.95 14.47
CA LEU A 80 -0.04 -8.19 14.73
C LEU A 80 0.88 -9.36 15.08
N ARG A 81 2.03 -9.52 14.40
CA ARG A 81 3.04 -10.53 14.76
C ARG A 81 3.60 -10.31 16.16
N ARG A 82 3.86 -9.05 16.54
CA ARG A 82 4.28 -8.73 17.90
C ARG A 82 3.23 -9.15 18.93
N TYR A 83 1.96 -8.85 18.68
CA TYR A 83 0.89 -9.23 19.61
C TYR A 83 0.62 -10.73 19.64
N GLU A 84 0.76 -11.43 18.51
CA GLU A 84 0.72 -12.90 18.47
C GLU A 84 1.72 -13.51 19.47
N ILE A 85 2.99 -13.11 19.41
CA ILE A 85 4.04 -13.58 20.31
C ILE A 85 3.71 -13.25 21.78
N LEU A 86 3.28 -12.02 22.05
CA LEU A 86 2.91 -11.58 23.40
C LEU A 86 1.71 -12.35 23.97
N HIS A 87 0.80 -12.80 23.11
CA HIS A 87 -0.35 -13.60 23.53
C HIS A 87 0.03 -15.07 23.75
N TRP A 88 0.89 -15.65 22.92
CA TRP A 88 1.43 -16.99 23.17
C TRP A 88 2.18 -17.07 24.51
N ALA A 89 2.93 -16.04 24.87
CA ALA A 89 3.69 -15.99 26.12
C ALA A 89 2.83 -15.98 27.40
N LYS A 90 1.50 -15.80 27.30
CA LYS A 90 0.61 -15.73 28.46
C LYS A 90 0.03 -17.10 28.87
N GLU A 91 0.13 -18.11 28.01
CA GLU A 91 -0.25 -19.51 28.30
C GLU A 91 -1.66 -19.68 28.93
N THR A 92 -2.62 -18.90 28.45
CA THR A 92 -4.04 -19.04 28.81
C THR A 92 -4.89 -19.35 27.58
N ASN A 93 -5.98 -20.09 27.74
CA ASN A 93 -6.88 -20.40 26.62
C ASN A 93 -7.39 -19.15 25.88
N GLU A 94 -7.65 -18.05 26.61
CA GLU A 94 -8.06 -16.78 26.01
C GLU A 94 -6.91 -16.10 25.26
N SER A 95 -5.69 -16.17 25.78
CA SER A 95 -4.53 -15.62 25.09
C SER A 95 -4.19 -16.41 23.83
N ASP A 96 -4.32 -17.73 23.83
CA ASP A 96 -4.05 -18.57 22.67
C ASP A 96 -5.01 -18.27 21.52
N ALA A 97 -6.29 -18.07 21.83
CA ALA A 97 -7.28 -17.64 20.85
C ALA A 97 -6.92 -16.27 20.22
N LYS A 98 -6.48 -15.31 21.04
CA LYS A 98 -6.03 -13.99 20.55
C LYS A 98 -4.75 -14.09 19.73
N ALA A 99 -3.81 -14.94 20.13
CA ALA A 99 -2.58 -15.19 19.40
C ALA A 99 -2.89 -15.72 18.00
N LYS A 100 -3.79 -16.70 17.90
CA LYS A 100 -4.25 -17.26 16.63
C LYS A 100 -4.88 -16.21 15.72
N VAL A 101 -5.81 -15.39 16.24
CA VAL A 101 -6.47 -14.33 15.45
C VAL A 101 -5.44 -13.32 14.91
N ASN A 102 -4.49 -12.90 15.74
CA ASN A 102 -3.45 -11.97 15.31
C ASN A 102 -2.53 -12.59 14.26
N GLY A 103 -2.14 -13.86 14.43
CA GLY A 103 -1.34 -14.59 13.45
C GLY A 103 -2.07 -14.76 12.11
N ASP A 104 -3.36 -15.09 12.13
CA ASP A 104 -4.18 -15.25 10.93
C ASP A 104 -4.33 -13.92 10.16
N LEU A 105 -4.55 -12.80 10.88
CA LEU A 105 -4.63 -11.46 10.28
C LEU A 105 -3.29 -10.98 9.73
N ALA A 106 -2.20 -11.18 10.48
CA ALA A 106 -0.85 -10.86 10.01
C ALA A 106 -0.53 -11.60 8.71
N ALA A 107 -0.80 -12.92 8.68
CA ALA A 107 -0.60 -13.74 7.49
C ALA A 107 -1.43 -13.24 6.28
N ARG A 108 -2.64 -12.71 6.50
CA ARG A 108 -3.45 -12.11 5.42
C ARG A 108 -2.83 -10.83 4.87
N PHE A 109 -2.30 -9.96 5.73
CA PHE A 109 -1.62 -8.73 5.30
C PHE A 109 -0.31 -9.05 4.60
N GLU A 110 0.48 -9.99 5.12
CA GLU A 110 1.72 -10.46 4.49
C GLU A 110 1.47 -10.97 3.05
N ARG A 111 0.42 -11.77 2.84
CA ARG A 111 0.03 -12.19 1.47
C ARG A 111 -0.33 -11.02 0.56
N THR A 112 -0.99 -10.00 1.10
CA THR A 112 -1.35 -8.79 0.33
C THR A 112 -0.10 -7.99 -0.04
N ILE A 113 0.82 -7.81 0.91
CA ILE A 113 2.11 -7.13 0.72
C ILE A 113 2.96 -7.88 -0.32
N ASP A 114 3.05 -9.20 -0.22
CA ASP A 114 3.82 -10.03 -1.14
C ASP A 114 3.26 -9.93 -2.57
N LYS A 115 1.93 -9.96 -2.70
CA LYS A 115 1.27 -9.70 -3.99
C LYS A 115 1.59 -8.31 -4.54
N ALA A 116 1.54 -7.27 -3.70
CA ALA A 116 1.87 -5.90 -4.11
C ALA A 116 3.33 -5.74 -4.55
N ARG A 117 4.25 -6.50 -3.95
CA ARG A 117 5.67 -6.55 -4.30
C ARG A 117 5.99 -7.46 -5.49
N GLY A 118 4.99 -8.13 -6.06
CA GLY A 118 5.17 -9.07 -7.16
C GLY A 118 6.03 -10.28 -6.79
N LYS A 119 5.89 -10.76 -5.54
CA LYS A 119 6.39 -12.08 -5.13
C LYS A 119 5.41 -13.18 -5.61
N PRO A 120 5.92 -14.35 -6.01
CA PRO A 120 5.10 -15.47 -6.48
C PRO A 120 4.17 -16.03 -5.39
#